data_AF-A0A8T4JMU1-F1
#
_entry.id   AF-A0A8T4JMU1-F1
#
_cell.length_a   1.000
_cell.length_b   1.000
_cell.length_c   1.000
_cell.angle_alpha   90.00
_cell.angle_beta   90.00
_cell.angle_gamma   90.00
#
_symmetry.space_group_name_H-M   'P 1'
#
loop_
_entity.id
_entity.type
_entity.pdbx_description
1 polymer ?
#
loop_
_entity_poly.entity_id
_entity_poly.type
_entity_poly.pdbx_seq_one_letter_code
_entity_poly.pdbx_strand_id
1 'polypeptide(L)'
;MIDDMCISCSEPITNPICYRCFLKQIHLWLYDKNFEKDVINEILREVRKEVFVDSLSETCCILCDDEYVAVCSYCVFFRAANVLKRFGVNNELLEDFLEIFNYQLGHASYHL
;
A
#
# COMPACT_ATOMS: atom_id res chain seq x y z
N MET A 1 -24.21 -6.07 8.93
CA MET A 1 -22.78 -5.78 8.72
C MET A 1 -22.74 -4.81 7.57
N ILE A 2 -22.33 -3.57 7.84
CA ILE A 2 -21.93 -2.69 6.75
C ILE A 2 -20.55 -3.24 6.37
N ASP A 3 -20.45 -3.86 5.20
CA ASP A 3 -19.14 -4.23 4.68
C ASP A 3 -18.38 -2.92 4.49
N ASP A 4 -17.26 -2.75 5.18
CA ASP A 4 -16.45 -1.55 5.06
C ASP A 4 -15.83 -1.53 3.67
N MET A 5 -16.46 -0.77 2.78
CA MET A 5 -16.09 -0.70 1.37
C MET A 5 -14.88 0.21 1.19
N CYS A 6 -13.92 -0.24 0.38
CA CYS A 6 -12.81 0.58 -0.05
C CYS A 6 -13.32 1.79 -0.83
N ILE A 7 -13.04 2.99 -0.34
CA ILE A 7 -13.46 4.24 -1.00
C ILE A 7 -12.79 4.45 -2.37
N SER A 8 -11.73 3.69 -2.68
CA SER A 8 -10.98 3.81 -3.94
C SER A 8 -11.45 2.86 -5.03
N CYS A 9 -11.98 1.69 -4.71
CA CYS A 9 -12.38 0.68 -5.70
C CYS A 9 -13.77 0.10 -5.46
N SER A 10 -14.46 0.50 -4.40
CA SER A 10 -15.78 -0.03 -4.01
C SER A 10 -15.79 -1.55 -3.83
N GLU A 11 -14.68 -2.13 -3.38
CA GLU A 11 -14.58 -3.54 -2.99
C GLU A 11 -14.50 -3.67 -1.46
N PRO A 12 -14.95 -4.77 -0.86
CA PRO A 12 -14.87 -4.98 0.59
C PRO A 12 -13.43 -4.95 1.13
N ILE A 13 -13.22 -4.28 2.27
CA ILE A 13 -11.95 -4.31 3.00
C ILE A 13 -11.93 -5.55 3.91
N THR A 14 -11.26 -6.61 3.47
CA THR A 14 -11.16 -7.88 4.23
C THR A 14 -10.00 -7.92 5.22
N ASN A 15 -8.99 -7.07 5.03
CA ASN A 15 -7.81 -6.96 5.89
C ASN A 15 -7.50 -5.49 6.15
N PRO A 16 -8.20 -4.84 7.10
CA PRO A 16 -8.06 -3.42 7.33
C PRO A 16 -6.70 -3.13 7.97
N ILE A 17 -5.80 -2.52 7.19
CA ILE A 17 -4.50 -2.05 7.65
C ILE A 17 -4.43 -0.55 7.36
N CYS A 18 -4.03 0.25 8.33
CA CYS A 18 -3.90 1.69 8.12
C CYS A 18 -2.66 2.04 7.28
N TYR A 19 -2.68 3.24 6.69
CA TYR A 19 -1.57 3.74 5.88
C TYR A 19 -0.25 3.76 6.65
N ARG A 20 -0.27 4.05 7.96
CA ARG A 20 0.95 4.06 8.79
C ARG A 20 1.59 2.68 8.86
N CYS A 21 0.80 1.63 9.03
CA CYS A 21 1.29 0.26 9.04
C CYS A 21 1.78 -0.18 7.66
N PHE A 22 1.10 0.23 6.57
CA PHE A 22 1.59 -0.02 5.22
C PHE A 22 2.92 0.67 4.92
N LEU A 23 3.08 1.94 5.32
CA LEU A 23 4.34 2.66 5.14
C LEU A 23 5.49 1.97 5.89
N LYS A 24 5.23 1.37 7.06
CA LYS A 24 6.24 0.55 7.77
C LYS A 24 6.63 -0.69 6.97
N GLN A 25 5.68 -1.37 6.33
CA GLN A 25 5.98 -2.54 5.50
C GLN A 25 6.80 -2.17 4.26
N ILE A 26 6.41 -1.09 3.57
CA ILE A 26 7.15 -0.57 2.41
C ILE A 26 8.56 -0.13 2.82
N HIS A 27 8.70 0.52 3.97
CA HIS A 27 9.99 0.91 4.53
C HIS A 27 10.91 -0.30 4.73
N LEU A 28 10.40 -1.37 5.36
CA LEU A 28 11.16 -2.60 5.60
C LEU A 28 11.56 -3.27 4.28
N TRP A 29 10.65 -3.32 3.30
CA TRP A 29 10.96 -3.88 1.98
C TRP A 29 12.06 -3.10 1.27
N LEU A 30 11.96 -1.76 1.21
CA LEU A 30 13.00 -0.92 0.59
C LEU A 30 14.36 -1.06 1.29
N TYR A 31 14.35 -1.17 2.62
CA TYR A 31 15.55 -1.40 3.41
C TYR A 31 16.19 -2.75 3.09
N ASP A 32 15.39 -3.82 2.97
CA ASP A 32 15.86 -5.16 2.60
C ASP A 32 16.46 -5.20 1.18
N LYS A 33 15.91 -4.38 0.26
CA LYS A 33 16.47 -4.19 -1.09
C LYS A 33 17.67 -3.24 -1.16
N ASN A 34 18.24 -2.85 -0.02
CA ASN A 34 19.43 -1.99 0.09
C ASN A 34 19.29 -0.60 -0.55
N PHE A 35 18.09 -0.01 -0.54
CA PHE A 35 17.92 1.38 -0.94
C PHE A 35 18.60 2.33 0.06
N GLU A 36 19.17 3.43 -0.45
CA GLU A 36 19.74 4.47 0.40
C GLU A 36 18.65 5.15 1.24
N LYS A 37 18.99 5.50 2.49
CA LYS A 37 18.05 6.09 3.45
C LYS A 37 17.32 7.33 2.92
N ASP A 38 18.01 8.19 2.18
CA ASP A 38 17.41 9.41 1.64
C ASP A 38 16.41 9.10 0.53
N VAL A 39 16.72 8.12 -0.32
CA VAL A 39 15.80 7.61 -1.36
C VAL A 39 14.57 6.97 -0.72
N ILE A 40 14.77 6.16 0.32
CA ILE A 40 13.67 5.56 1.11
C ILE A 40 12.74 6.64 1.64
N ASN A 41 13.28 7.67 2.30
CA ASN A 41 12.49 8.75 2.86
C ASN A 41 11.70 9.49 1.78
N GLU A 42 12.30 9.69 0.60
CA GLU A 42 11.64 10.35 -0.51
C GLU A 42 10.49 9.53 -1.08
N ILE A 43 10.72 8.23 -1.33
CA ILE A 43 9.67 7.30 -1.79
C ILE A 43 8.52 7.28 -0.79
N LEU A 44 8.80 7.09 0.51
CA LEU A 44 7.75 7.03 1.54
C LEU A 44 6.95 8.32 1.65
N ARG A 45 7.60 9.48 1.42
CA ARG A 45 6.92 10.77 1.37
C ARG A 45 5.94 10.83 0.20
N GLU A 46 6.33 10.38 -0.99
CA GLU A 46 5.46 10.37 -2.16
C GLU A 46 4.34 9.33 -2.04
N VAL A 47 4.63 8.13 -1.54
CA VAL A 47 3.60 7.12 -1.23
C VAL A 47 2.57 7.69 -0.28
N ARG A 48 3.01 8.33 0.83
CA ARG A 48 2.09 8.92 1.81
C ARG A 48 1.12 9.92 1.18
N LYS A 49 1.58 10.77 0.26
CA LYS A 49 0.72 11.74 -0.43
C LYS A 49 -0.36 11.07 -1.27
N GLU A 50 -0.07 9.91 -1.84
CA GLU A 50 -1.03 9.19 -2.67
C GLU A 50 -1.99 8.31 -1.87
N VAL A 51 -1.57 7.76 -0.75
CA VAL A 51 -2.37 6.77 0.00
C VAL A 51 -3.13 7.37 1.17
N PHE A 52 -2.72 8.55 1.66
CA PHE A 52 -3.43 9.21 2.74
C PHE A 52 -4.81 9.65 2.26
N VAL A 53 -5.85 9.18 2.94
CA VAL A 53 -7.21 9.65 2.73
C VAL A 53 -7.85 9.88 4.08
N ASP A 54 -8.34 11.10 4.28
CA ASP A 54 -9.14 11.44 5.45
C ASP A 54 -10.51 10.77 5.29
N SER A 55 -10.94 10.01 6.30
CA SER A 55 -12.07 9.10 6.18
C SER A 55 -12.85 8.98 7.47
N LEU A 56 -14.17 8.88 7.33
CA LEU A 56 -15.12 8.58 8.40
C LEU A 56 -15.32 7.07 8.59
N SER A 57 -14.42 6.23 8.09
CA SER A 57 -14.49 4.78 8.29
C SER A 57 -14.52 4.44 9.78
N GLU A 58 -15.31 3.44 10.15
CA GLU A 58 -15.37 2.93 11.52
C GLU A 58 -14.48 1.68 11.71
N THR A 59 -13.85 1.17 10.64
CA THR A 59 -12.95 0.00 10.71
C THR A 59 -11.59 0.39 11.26
N CYS A 60 -11.22 -0.18 12.41
CA CYS A 60 -9.86 -0.03 12.94
C CYS A 60 -8.85 -0.93 12.20
N CYS A 61 -7.61 -0.45 12.13
CA CYS A 61 -6.47 -1.22 11.65
C CYS A 61 -6.22 -2.45 12.53
N ILE A 62 -6.19 -3.66 11.95
CA ILE A 62 -5.98 -4.90 12.71
C ILE A 62 -4.60 -4.98 13.38
N LEU A 63 -3.61 -4.22 12.87
CA LEU A 63 -2.22 -4.30 13.34
C LEU A 63 -1.91 -3.35 14.49
N CYS A 64 -2.61 -2.21 14.58
CA CYS A 64 -2.30 -1.21 15.60
C CYS A 64 -3.50 -0.69 16.37
N ASP A 65 -4.72 -0.98 15.93
CA ASP A 65 -5.98 -0.63 16.62
C ASP A 65 -6.13 0.87 16.95
N ASP A 66 -5.49 1.74 16.16
CA ASP A 66 -5.27 3.16 16.48
C ASP A 66 -5.62 4.10 15.31
N GLU A 67 -5.87 3.55 14.13
CA GLU A 67 -6.22 4.33 12.93
C GLU A 67 -7.32 3.63 12.14
N TYR A 68 -8.27 4.42 11.64
CA TYR A 68 -9.34 3.94 10.78
C TYR A 68 -8.87 3.65 9.36
N VAL A 69 -9.50 2.68 8.71
CA VAL A 69 -9.10 2.17 7.39
C VAL A 69 -10.20 2.40 6.37
N ALA A 70 -9.88 3.18 5.34
CA ALA A 70 -10.81 3.52 4.27
C ALA A 70 -10.44 2.91 2.91
N VAL A 71 -9.20 2.47 2.78
CA VAL A 71 -8.61 2.02 1.53
C VAL A 71 -8.09 0.60 1.74
N CYS A 72 -8.44 -0.31 0.84
CA CYS A 72 -7.96 -1.69 0.89
C CYS A 72 -6.46 -1.76 0.59
N SER A 73 -5.82 -2.84 1.05
CA SER A 73 -4.40 -3.13 0.80
C SER A 73 -4.03 -3.05 -0.67
N TYR A 74 -4.88 -3.58 -1.55
CA TYR A 74 -4.65 -3.57 -2.99
C TYR A 74 -4.47 -2.16 -3.54
N CYS A 75 -5.39 -1.24 -3.24
CA CYS A 75 -5.29 0.14 -3.70
C CYS A 75 -4.07 0.87 -3.11
N VAL A 76 -3.69 0.56 -1.88
CA VAL A 76 -2.47 1.12 -1.27
C VAL A 76 -1.23 0.64 -2.01
N PHE A 77 -1.08 -0.67 -2.24
CA PHE A 77 0.08 -1.22 -2.92
C PHE A 77 0.14 -0.86 -4.40
N PHE A 78 -1.00 -0.72 -5.09
CA PHE A 78 -1.05 -0.20 -6.45
C PHE A 78 -0.47 1.22 -6.55
N ARG A 79 -0.90 2.12 -5.65
CA ARG A 79 -0.38 3.49 -5.58
C ARG A 79 1.11 3.49 -5.24
N ALA A 80 1.54 2.65 -4.30
CA ALA A 80 2.95 2.49 -3.97
C ALA A 80 3.78 2.00 -5.16
N ALA A 81 3.32 0.99 -5.90
CA ALA A 81 4.00 0.48 -7.09
C ALA A 81 4.13 1.56 -8.19
N ASN A 82 3.09 2.39 -8.39
CA ASN A 82 3.15 3.52 -9.30
C ASN A 82 4.20 4.57 -8.87
N VAL A 83 4.31 4.83 -7.56
CA VAL A 83 5.38 5.69 -7.03
C VAL A 83 6.74 5.08 -7.34
N LEU A 84 6.97 3.81 -7.01
CA LEU A 84 8.25 3.12 -7.28
C LEU A 84 8.63 3.17 -8.77
N LYS A 85 7.66 2.95 -9.67
CA LYS A 85 7.85 3.05 -11.12
C LYS A 85 8.31 4.45 -11.54
N ARG A 86 7.74 5.52 -10.97
CA ARG A 86 8.16 6.91 -11.26
C ARG A 86 9.55 7.25 -10.69
N PHE A 87 9.99 6.57 -9.64
CA PHE A 87 11.35 6.67 -9.10
C PHE A 87 12.37 5.86 -9.92
N GLY A 88 11.95 5.18 -10.99
CA GLY A 88 12.85 4.40 -11.84
C GLY A 88 13.30 3.09 -11.21
N VAL A 89 12.55 2.55 -10.23
CA VAL A 89 12.77 1.19 -9.74
C VAL A 89 12.61 0.22 -10.90
N ASN A 90 13.57 -0.68 -11.06
CA ASN A 90 13.60 -1.61 -12.20
C ASN A 90 12.43 -2.62 -12.12
N ASN A 91 12.11 -3.23 -13.26
CA ASN A 91 10.95 -4.12 -13.37
C ASN A 91 11.07 -5.37 -12.47
N GLU A 92 12.27 -5.91 -12.28
CA GLU A 92 12.50 -7.08 -11.40
C GLU A 92 12.11 -6.76 -9.95
N LEU A 93 12.51 -5.60 -9.44
CA LEU A 93 12.15 -5.13 -8.10
C LEU A 93 10.66 -4.75 -8.01
N LEU A 94 10.06 -4.25 -9.08
CA LEU A 94 8.61 -4.00 -9.10
C LEU A 94 7.81 -5.30 -9.08
N GLU A 95 8.24 -6.33 -9.81
CA GLU A 95 7.63 -7.66 -9.78
C GLU A 95 7.74 -8.30 -8.39
N ASP A 96 8.92 -8.25 -7.77
CA ASP A 96 9.15 -8.70 -6.39
C ASP A 96 8.26 -7.96 -5.39
N PHE A 97 8.11 -6.64 -5.52
CA PHE A 97 7.21 -5.85 -4.67
C PHE A 97 5.75 -6.36 -4.78
N LEU A 98 5.28 -6.57 -6.00
CA LEU A 98 3.91 -7.02 -6.26
C LEU A 98 3.67 -8.45 -5.78
N GLU A 99 4.68 -9.32 -5.85
CA GLU A 99 4.62 -10.68 -5.34
C GLU A 99 4.57 -10.69 -3.81
N ILE A 100 5.50 -10.00 -3.14
CA ILE A 100 5.57 -9.95 -1.66
C ILE A 100 4.29 -9.39 -1.05
N PHE A 101 3.74 -8.34 -1.66
CA PHE A 101 2.49 -7.74 -1.19
C PHE A 101 1.24 -8.39 -1.80
N ASN A 102 1.40 -9.58 -2.41
CA ASN A 102 0.34 -10.45 -2.92
C ASN A 102 -0.65 -9.74 -3.87
N TYR A 103 -0.19 -8.74 -4.62
CA TYR A 103 -1.01 -8.02 -5.60
C TYR A 103 -1.53 -8.96 -6.70
N GLN A 104 -0.70 -9.92 -7.11
CA GLN A 104 -1.03 -10.86 -8.19
C GLN A 104 -2.02 -11.97 -7.75
N LEU A 105 -2.17 -12.23 -6.46
CA LEU A 105 -3.05 -13.28 -5.94
C LEU A 105 -4.50 -12.81 -5.72
N GLY A 106 -4.75 -11.49 -5.76
CA GLY A 106 -6.07 -10.91 -5.49
C GLY A 106 -7.00 -10.76 -6.70
N HIS A 107 -6.48 -10.49 -7.90
CA HIS A 107 -7.29 -10.32 -9.10
C HIS A 107 -6.50 -10.71 -10.37
N ALA A 108 -7.00 -11.70 -11.11
CA ALA A 108 -6.37 -12.30 -12.28
C ALA A 108 -6.30 -11.42 -13.55
N SER A 109 -6.51 -10.10 -13.47
CA SER A 109 -6.80 -9.32 -14.68
C SER A 109 -6.44 -7.83 -14.60
N TYR A 110 -5.23 -7.47 -14.20
CA TYR A 110 -4.66 -6.16 -14.56
C TYR A 110 -3.14 -6.26 -14.74
N HIS A 111 -2.66 -5.93 -15.94
CA HIS A 111 -1.24 -5.75 -16.25
C HIS A 111 -0.86 -4.27 -16.03
N LEU A 112 0.23 -4.03 -15.30
CA LEU A 112 0.83 -2.71 -15.04
C LEU A 112 1.67 -2.17 -16.21
#